data_AF-Q0UR64-F1
#
_entry.id   AF-Q0UR64-F1
#
_cell.length_a   1.000
_cell.length_b   1.000
_cell.length_c   1.000
_cell.angle_alpha   90.00
_cell.angle_beta   90.00
_cell.angle_gamma   90.00
#
_symmetry.space_group_name_H-M   'P 1'
#
loop_
_entity.id
_entity.type
_entity.pdbx_description
1 polymer ?
#
loop_
_entity_poly.entity_id
_entity_poly.type
_entity_poly.pdbx_seq_one_letter_code
_entity_poly.pdbx_strand_id
1 'polypeptide(L)'
;MSKLFQTGALLAALVAGVAGHTSVEKFEAGGKTYDGFYQSSKQDPGNKSPAWWTNQGWGYQPIYGNQLQSPDIIAHKDASPSPYTVEAPAGEKVTFTWHHDGSCGGGEEGWDCSHHGWTATYLAPCKGDCKDVVKTNLDFFKIHESALIDYRDGRFSQGSKQAQTGYWGTDAIFYDNGNKQSVTIPKEIPSGNYVLRTEVVSIHNNGDVSQRQFWPQAFNIKVTGGDDSAQMPPGKKGTELYHTTDPLLQWNLYWHDAGKTIKAAPGPQLASVASVTRRHPRDFSS
;
A
#
# COMPACT_ATOMS: atom_id res chain seq x y z
N MET A 1 10.99 -64.89 9.85
CA MET A 1 11.88 -63.73 9.58
C MET A 1 11.11 -62.75 8.70
N SER A 2 10.43 -61.77 9.30
CA SER A 2 9.60 -60.79 8.58
C SER A 2 10.41 -59.52 8.36
N LYS A 3 10.51 -59.06 7.11
CA LYS A 3 11.22 -57.84 6.72
C LYS A 3 10.23 -56.66 6.82
N LEU A 4 10.45 -55.78 7.81
CA LEU A 4 9.79 -54.48 7.89
C LEU A 4 10.54 -53.51 6.96
N PHE A 5 9.88 -53.11 5.86
CA PHE A 5 10.30 -51.95 5.08
C PHE A 5 9.80 -50.69 5.79
N GLN A 6 10.73 -49.91 6.37
CA GLN A 6 10.46 -48.54 6.78
C GLN A 6 10.66 -47.61 5.58
N THR A 7 9.57 -47.17 4.98
CA THR A 7 9.57 -46.03 4.05
C THR A 7 9.56 -44.74 4.88
N GLY A 8 10.73 -44.15 5.08
CA GLY A 8 10.85 -42.79 5.60
C GLY A 8 10.51 -41.78 4.50
N ALA A 9 9.38 -41.09 4.64
CA ALA A 9 9.07 -39.94 3.81
C ALA A 9 9.88 -38.73 4.31
N LEU A 10 10.87 -38.28 3.53
CA LEU A 10 11.50 -36.98 3.73
C LEU A 10 10.53 -35.90 3.24
N LEU A 11 9.98 -35.11 4.16
CA LEU A 11 9.28 -33.87 3.84
C LEU A 11 10.35 -32.78 3.60
N ALA A 12 10.70 -32.52 2.34
CA ALA A 12 11.53 -31.39 1.98
C ALA A 12 10.67 -30.11 2.01
N ALA A 13 10.75 -29.35 3.10
CA ALA A 13 10.23 -27.99 3.13
C ALA A 13 11.16 -27.10 2.28
N LEU A 14 10.82 -26.92 1.01
CA LEU A 14 11.40 -25.88 0.17
C LEU A 14 10.90 -24.53 0.69
N VAL A 15 11.70 -23.90 1.55
CA VAL A 15 11.56 -22.47 1.84
C VAL A 15 12.07 -21.74 0.61
N ALA A 16 11.18 -21.49 -0.36
CA ALA A 16 11.47 -20.52 -1.41
C ALA A 16 11.61 -19.16 -0.73
N GLY A 17 12.84 -18.64 -0.67
CA GLY A 17 13.06 -17.24 -0.31
C GLY A 17 12.53 -16.39 -1.46
N VAL A 18 11.26 -16.02 -1.40
CA VAL A 18 10.68 -15.11 -2.38
C VAL A 18 10.87 -13.69 -1.86
N ALA A 19 11.61 -12.89 -2.61
CA ALA A 19 11.72 -11.46 -2.37
C ALA A 19 10.56 -10.79 -3.13
N GLY A 20 9.57 -10.30 -2.37
CA GLY A 20 8.44 -9.53 -2.87
C GLY A 20 8.51 -8.10 -2.32
N HIS A 21 9.45 -7.32 -2.82
CA HIS A 21 9.70 -5.95 -2.45
C HIS A 21 9.22 -4.97 -3.54
N THR A 22 8.85 -3.75 -3.13
CA THR A 22 8.24 -2.78 -4.04
C THR A 22 8.54 -1.35 -3.61
N SER A 23 8.32 -0.41 -4.53
CA SER A 23 8.22 1.02 -4.27
C SER A 23 7.44 1.65 -5.42
N VAL A 24 7.07 2.91 -5.33
CA VAL A 24 6.50 3.60 -6.49
C VAL A 24 7.63 4.01 -7.42
N GLU A 25 7.59 3.57 -8.69
CA GLU A 25 8.56 3.96 -9.72
C GLU A 25 8.14 5.23 -10.45
N LYS A 26 6.83 5.39 -10.68
CA LYS A 26 6.26 6.53 -11.39
C LYS A 26 5.03 7.05 -10.65
N PHE A 27 4.91 8.36 -10.58
CA PHE A 27 3.78 9.07 -10.04
C PHE A 27 3.21 10.00 -11.10
N GLU A 28 1.91 9.91 -11.36
CA GLU A 28 1.20 10.76 -12.33
C GLU A 28 0.24 11.69 -11.58
N ALA A 29 0.36 12.98 -11.83
CA ALA A 29 -0.51 14.02 -11.28
C ALA A 29 -0.58 15.23 -12.22
N GLY A 30 -1.75 15.84 -12.35
CA GLY A 30 -1.92 17.05 -13.17
C GLY A 30 -1.54 16.85 -14.65
N GLY A 31 -1.75 15.65 -15.19
CA GLY A 31 -1.38 15.30 -16.58
C GLY A 31 0.13 15.16 -16.84
N LYS A 32 0.95 15.06 -15.79
CA LYS A 32 2.40 14.89 -15.87
C LYS A 32 2.84 13.63 -15.13
N THR A 33 3.94 13.04 -15.59
CA THR A 33 4.59 11.88 -14.96
C THR A 33 5.89 12.32 -14.29
N TYR A 34 6.10 11.84 -13.07
CA TYR A 34 7.26 12.07 -12.24
C TYR A 34 7.84 10.72 -11.83
N ASP A 35 9.15 10.65 -11.63
CA ASP A 35 9.74 9.46 -11.00
C ASP A 35 9.30 9.36 -9.54
N GLY A 36 9.22 8.16 -9.00
CA GLY A 36 9.23 7.97 -7.56
C GLY A 36 10.62 8.24 -6.97
N PHE A 37 10.84 7.77 -5.74
CA PHE A 37 12.15 7.85 -5.11
C PHE A 37 12.59 6.48 -4.62
N TYR A 38 13.66 5.97 -5.22
CA TYR A 38 14.33 4.76 -4.75
C TYR A 38 15.84 4.91 -4.90
N GLN A 39 16.52 5.09 -3.77
CA GLN A 39 17.97 5.21 -3.70
C GLN A 39 18.48 4.70 -2.34
N SER A 40 19.75 4.29 -2.31
CA SER A 40 20.45 3.91 -1.07
C SER A 40 20.92 5.11 -0.24
N SER A 41 20.63 6.33 -0.67
CA SER A 41 20.93 7.58 0.04
C SER A 41 19.94 8.66 -0.40
N LYS A 42 19.89 9.78 0.33
CA LYS A 42 19.02 10.94 0.01
C LYS A 42 19.67 11.91 -0.97
N GLN A 43 20.39 11.41 -1.97
CA GLN A 43 20.99 12.25 -2.99
C GLN A 43 19.91 12.81 -3.92
N ASP A 44 20.00 14.10 -4.24
CA ASP A 44 19.08 14.74 -5.19
C ASP A 44 19.21 14.05 -6.56
N PRO A 45 18.13 13.41 -7.07
CA PRO A 45 18.14 12.78 -8.38
C PRO A 45 18.15 13.77 -9.55
N GLY A 46 17.95 15.08 -9.31
CA GLY A 46 17.91 16.10 -10.35
C GLY A 46 16.67 16.04 -11.26
N ASN A 47 15.70 15.18 -10.94
CA ASN A 47 14.50 14.92 -11.76
C ASN A 47 13.27 15.76 -11.35
N LYS A 48 13.42 16.62 -10.33
CA LYS A 48 12.35 17.50 -9.81
C LYS A 48 11.09 16.74 -9.35
N SER A 49 11.25 15.49 -8.92
CA SER A 49 10.14 14.67 -8.43
C SER A 49 9.58 15.18 -7.08
N PRO A 50 8.25 15.13 -6.87
CA PRO A 50 7.63 15.41 -5.58
C PRO A 50 7.81 14.26 -4.56
N ALA A 51 8.36 13.11 -4.97
CA ALA A 51 8.56 11.95 -4.11
C ALA A 51 9.56 12.25 -2.99
N TRP A 52 9.19 11.89 -1.77
CA TRP A 52 10.04 12.08 -0.59
C TRP A 52 11.31 11.25 -0.69
N TRP A 53 12.42 11.83 -0.24
CA TRP A 53 13.71 11.17 -0.30
C TRP A 53 13.85 10.23 0.89
N THR A 54 14.23 8.99 0.63
CA THR A 54 14.32 7.93 1.65
C THR A 54 15.69 7.27 1.61
N ASN A 55 16.20 6.80 2.74
CA ASN A 55 17.42 6.00 2.77
C ASN A 55 17.05 4.55 3.10
N GLN A 56 16.79 3.74 2.07
CA GLN A 56 16.27 2.39 2.24
C GLN A 56 17.33 1.30 2.03
N GLY A 57 18.55 1.68 1.62
CA GLY A 57 19.52 0.73 1.08
C GLY A 57 19.08 0.14 -0.26
N TRP A 58 19.70 -0.96 -0.67
CA TRP A 58 19.33 -1.72 -1.87
C TRP A 58 18.33 -2.85 -1.54
N GLY A 59 17.49 -3.22 -2.50
CA GLY A 59 16.48 -4.28 -2.38
C GLY A 59 15.15 -3.88 -1.75
N TYR A 60 14.65 -2.65 -1.96
CA TYR A 60 13.25 -2.24 -1.69
C TYR A 60 12.65 -2.66 -0.32
N GLN A 61 13.45 -2.64 0.73
CA GLN A 61 13.11 -3.28 2.01
C GLN A 61 11.90 -2.66 2.72
N PRO A 62 10.94 -3.44 3.25
CA PRO A 62 9.78 -2.90 3.94
C PRO A 62 10.12 -2.21 5.28
N ILE A 63 9.13 -1.49 5.80
CA ILE A 63 8.96 -1.26 7.24
C ILE A 63 8.27 -2.48 7.85
N TYR A 64 8.82 -3.01 8.93
CA TYR A 64 8.27 -4.19 9.60
C TYR A 64 7.25 -3.78 10.68
N GLY A 65 6.32 -4.68 11.02
CA GLY A 65 5.26 -4.41 11.98
C GLY A 65 5.72 -4.19 13.43
N ASN A 66 6.99 -4.44 13.77
CA ASN A 66 7.58 -4.00 15.04
C ASN A 66 8.00 -2.52 15.04
N GLN A 67 7.88 -1.83 13.89
CA GLN A 67 8.22 -0.42 13.70
C GLN A 67 6.99 0.45 13.45
N LEU A 68 5.77 -0.02 13.78
CA LEU A 68 4.53 0.71 13.53
C LEU A 68 4.43 2.06 14.26
N GLN A 69 5.13 2.22 15.38
CA GLN A 69 5.21 3.48 16.13
C GLN A 69 6.50 4.28 15.83
N SER A 70 7.35 3.79 14.93
CA SER A 70 8.56 4.50 14.48
C SER A 70 8.21 5.62 13.49
N PRO A 71 8.93 6.76 13.47
CA PRO A 71 8.79 7.77 12.43
C PRO A 71 8.98 7.27 10.99
N ASP A 72 9.58 6.08 10.80
CA ASP A 72 9.76 5.48 9.48
C ASP A 72 8.44 4.99 8.85
N ILE A 73 7.42 4.67 9.64
CA ILE A 73 6.10 4.25 9.10
C ILE A 73 5.38 5.37 8.32
N ILE A 74 5.79 6.62 8.55
CA ILE A 74 5.15 7.82 8.01
C ILE A 74 5.35 7.89 6.49
N ALA A 75 6.60 7.73 6.04
CA ALA A 75 6.99 7.95 4.65
C ALA A 75 8.19 7.07 4.23
N HIS A 76 8.41 5.97 4.95
CA HIS A 76 9.55 5.05 4.85
C HIS A 76 10.82 5.46 5.62
N LYS A 77 11.80 4.55 5.62
CA LYS A 77 13.09 4.64 6.33
C LYS A 77 13.80 5.96 6.06
N ASP A 78 14.07 6.70 7.14
CA ASP A 78 14.82 7.96 7.12
C ASP A 78 14.29 8.98 6.09
N ALA A 79 12.97 8.96 5.86
CA ALA A 79 12.35 9.83 4.86
C ALA A 79 12.44 11.32 5.22
N SER A 80 12.74 12.15 4.22
CA SER A 80 12.66 13.62 4.27
C SER A 80 11.78 14.15 3.12
N PRO A 81 11.06 15.27 3.32
CA PRO A 81 10.25 15.87 2.27
C PRO A 81 11.04 16.22 1.00
N SER A 82 10.39 16.09 -0.15
CA SER A 82 10.94 16.61 -1.42
C SER A 82 10.96 18.15 -1.41
N PRO A 83 11.95 18.82 -2.02
CA PRO A 83 11.90 20.26 -2.25
C PRO A 83 10.90 20.67 -3.34
N TYR A 84 10.32 19.70 -4.07
CA TYR A 84 9.40 19.95 -5.17
C TYR A 84 7.97 19.61 -4.77
N THR A 85 7.02 20.43 -5.19
CA THR A 85 5.58 20.21 -5.05
C THR A 85 4.94 20.29 -6.44
N VAL A 86 4.04 19.36 -6.75
CA VAL A 86 3.37 19.29 -8.06
C VAL A 86 1.87 19.50 -7.94
N GLU A 87 1.22 19.99 -8.98
CA GLU A 87 -0.23 20.19 -8.95
C GLU A 87 -0.99 18.88 -9.10
N ALA A 88 -2.05 18.74 -8.30
CA ALA A 88 -3.00 17.63 -8.35
C ALA A 88 -4.42 18.19 -8.25
N PRO A 89 -5.10 18.45 -9.38
CA PRO A 89 -6.43 19.05 -9.35
C PRO A 89 -7.43 18.20 -8.56
N ALA A 90 -8.26 18.86 -7.77
CA ALA A 90 -9.32 18.22 -6.99
C ALA A 90 -10.34 17.57 -7.93
N GLY A 91 -10.75 16.34 -7.62
CA GLY A 91 -11.61 15.50 -8.43
C GLY A 91 -10.91 14.72 -9.54
N GLU A 92 -9.65 15.04 -9.85
CA GLU A 92 -8.86 14.27 -10.80
C GLU A 92 -8.16 13.09 -10.12
N LYS A 93 -7.74 12.12 -10.93
CA LYS A 93 -6.97 10.98 -10.46
C LYS A 93 -5.48 11.33 -10.38
N VAL A 94 -4.85 10.87 -9.32
CA VAL A 94 -3.41 10.60 -9.29
C VAL A 94 -3.17 9.11 -9.49
N THR A 95 -2.08 8.73 -10.15
CA THR A 95 -1.74 7.32 -10.39
C THR A 95 -0.35 7.00 -9.89
N PHE A 96 -0.22 5.90 -9.17
CA PHE A 96 1.04 5.33 -8.73
C PHE A 96 1.31 4.07 -9.54
N THR A 97 2.46 4.02 -10.22
CA THR A 97 2.96 2.79 -10.85
C THR A 97 4.01 2.19 -9.92
N TRP A 98 3.72 1.00 -9.41
CA TRP A 98 4.58 0.28 -8.47
C TRP A 98 5.62 -0.57 -9.20
N HIS A 99 6.86 -0.55 -8.69
CA HIS A 99 7.87 -1.54 -8.99
C HIS A 99 7.40 -2.90 -8.46
N HIS A 100 7.86 -3.99 -9.04
CA HIS A 100 7.90 -5.24 -8.30
C HIS A 100 9.15 -6.02 -8.65
N ASP A 101 9.77 -6.60 -7.62
CA ASP A 101 10.64 -7.76 -7.79
C ASP A 101 9.85 -9.02 -7.41
N GLY A 102 10.05 -10.08 -8.19
CA GLY A 102 9.34 -11.35 -8.03
C GLY A 102 8.70 -11.88 -9.31
N SER A 103 8.41 -13.17 -9.31
CA SER A 103 7.64 -13.85 -10.35
C SER A 103 6.78 -14.91 -9.70
N CYS A 104 5.58 -15.10 -10.21
CA CYS A 104 4.71 -16.18 -9.81
C CYS A 104 5.11 -17.55 -10.40
N GLY A 105 6.12 -17.57 -11.29
CA GLY A 105 6.34 -18.71 -12.18
C GLY A 105 5.20 -18.86 -13.19
N GLY A 106 5.32 -19.81 -14.12
CA GLY A 106 4.22 -20.16 -15.04
C GLY A 106 3.77 -19.09 -16.03
N GLY A 107 4.49 -17.96 -16.14
CA GLY A 107 4.11 -16.83 -17.00
C GLY A 107 3.12 -15.83 -16.37
N GLU A 108 2.82 -15.97 -15.08
CA GLU A 108 2.03 -14.98 -14.34
C GLU A 108 2.91 -13.78 -13.95
N GLU A 109 2.53 -12.58 -14.40
CA GLU A 109 3.09 -11.31 -13.95
C GLU A 109 2.35 -10.81 -12.72
N GLY A 110 3.08 -10.55 -11.64
CA GLY A 110 2.58 -9.94 -10.40
C GLY A 110 3.72 -9.69 -9.43
N TRP A 111 3.42 -9.13 -8.26
CA TRP A 111 4.44 -8.71 -7.30
C TRP A 111 5.27 -9.89 -6.80
N ASP A 112 4.65 -10.72 -5.97
CA ASP A 112 5.07 -12.04 -5.56
C ASP A 112 3.76 -12.78 -5.28
N CYS A 113 3.66 -14.02 -5.74
CA CYS A 113 2.49 -14.86 -5.59
C CYS A 113 1.95 -14.95 -4.16
N SER A 114 2.76 -14.65 -3.15
CA SER A 114 2.35 -14.69 -1.75
C SER A 114 1.89 -13.32 -1.20
N HIS A 115 2.22 -12.19 -1.85
CA HIS A 115 2.13 -10.84 -1.27
C HIS A 115 0.72 -10.22 -1.29
N HIS A 116 -0.21 -10.96 -0.70
CA HIS A 116 -1.58 -10.56 -0.44
C HIS A 116 -1.67 -9.58 0.73
N GLY A 117 -2.47 -8.53 0.56
CA GLY A 117 -2.79 -7.59 1.63
C GLY A 117 -3.49 -6.32 1.12
N TRP A 118 -3.54 -5.29 1.95
CA TRP A 118 -4.32 -4.10 1.63
C TRP A 118 -3.47 -2.98 1.06
N THR A 119 -4.19 -1.97 0.57
CA THR A 119 -3.62 -0.72 0.08
C THR A 119 -4.39 0.42 0.73
N ALA A 120 -3.71 1.54 0.97
CA ALA A 120 -4.35 2.73 1.50
C ALA A 120 -3.65 4.00 1.01
N THR A 121 -4.41 5.07 0.85
CA THR A 121 -3.86 6.37 0.47
C THR A 121 -4.47 7.46 1.35
N TYR A 122 -3.63 8.40 1.77
CA TYR A 122 -3.92 9.42 2.76
C TYR A 122 -3.45 10.78 2.28
N LEU A 123 -4.09 11.81 2.81
CA LEU A 123 -3.63 13.19 2.71
C LEU A 123 -3.37 13.76 4.10
N ALA A 124 -2.35 14.59 4.23
CA ALA A 124 -2.11 15.43 5.40
C ALA A 124 -1.80 16.86 4.94
N PRO A 125 -2.51 17.89 5.45
CA PRO A 125 -2.23 19.27 5.09
C PRO A 125 -0.85 19.71 5.62
N CYS A 126 -0.03 20.33 4.77
CA CYS A 126 1.31 20.78 5.13
C CYS A 126 1.29 22.02 6.04
N LYS A 127 0.19 22.79 6.04
CA LYS A 127 0.05 24.08 6.76
C LYS A 127 1.18 25.07 6.43
N GLY A 128 1.61 25.06 5.17
CA GLY A 128 2.77 25.79 4.67
C GLY A 128 3.34 25.11 3.44
N ASP A 129 4.63 25.30 3.17
CA ASP A 129 5.35 24.55 2.15
C ASP A 129 5.63 23.12 2.65
N CYS A 130 5.32 22.12 1.80
CA CYS A 130 5.54 20.72 2.16
C CYS A 130 7.01 20.36 2.30
N LYS A 131 7.95 21.12 1.71
CA LYS A 131 9.39 20.85 1.87
C LYS A 131 9.89 21.09 3.30
N ASP A 132 9.17 21.89 4.09
CA ASP A 132 9.57 22.31 5.44
C ASP A 132 8.81 21.57 6.55
N VAL A 133 7.97 20.58 6.21
CA VAL A 133 7.15 19.87 7.20
C VAL A 133 7.99 18.97 8.09
N VAL A 134 7.70 19.00 9.39
CA VAL A 134 8.17 17.99 10.34
C VAL A 134 7.23 16.78 10.24
N LYS A 135 7.69 15.68 9.64
CA LYS A 135 6.84 14.53 9.29
C LYS A 135 6.01 13.95 10.44
N THR A 136 6.54 13.99 11.67
CA THR A 136 5.85 13.51 12.88
C THR A 136 4.69 14.40 13.32
N ASN A 137 4.58 15.61 12.79
CA ASN A 137 3.48 16.54 13.07
C ASN A 137 2.31 16.38 12.10
N LEU A 138 2.46 15.61 11.02
CA LEU A 138 1.41 15.42 10.01
C LEU A 138 0.24 14.60 10.58
N ASP A 139 -0.98 15.07 10.30
CA ASP A 139 -2.23 14.39 10.63
C ASP A 139 -2.88 13.90 9.33
N PHE A 140 -2.83 12.58 9.12
CA PHE A 140 -3.27 11.90 7.92
C PHE A 140 -4.73 11.48 8.01
N PHE A 141 -5.54 11.85 7.01
CA PHE A 141 -6.87 11.30 6.79
C PHE A 141 -6.89 10.43 5.53
N LYS A 142 -7.64 9.32 5.57
CA LYS A 142 -7.66 8.30 4.52
C LYS A 142 -8.60 8.72 3.39
N ILE A 143 -8.13 8.67 2.15
CA ILE A 143 -8.92 8.99 0.94
C ILE A 143 -9.13 7.78 0.02
N HIS A 144 -8.43 6.68 0.28
CA HIS A 144 -8.60 5.42 -0.44
C HIS A 144 -8.22 4.23 0.44
N GLU A 145 -8.92 3.12 0.27
CA GLU A 145 -8.54 1.81 0.78
C GLU A 145 -9.03 0.68 -0.12
N SER A 146 -8.28 -0.42 -0.12
CA SER A 146 -8.73 -1.70 -0.67
C SER A 146 -8.07 -2.82 0.10
N ALA A 147 -8.88 -3.67 0.76
CA ALA A 147 -8.42 -4.82 1.54
C ALA A 147 -8.83 -6.14 0.86
N LEU A 148 -9.47 -7.07 1.57
CA LEU A 148 -9.94 -8.36 1.01
C LEU A 148 -11.23 -8.13 0.20
N ILE A 149 -11.14 -8.27 -1.11
CA ILE A 149 -12.21 -7.93 -2.05
C ILE A 149 -13.19 -9.10 -2.20
N ASP A 150 -12.70 -10.28 -2.56
CA ASP A 150 -13.52 -11.48 -2.79
C ASP A 150 -12.69 -12.78 -2.75
N TYR A 151 -13.35 -13.91 -2.97
CA TYR A 151 -12.74 -15.22 -3.15
C TYR A 151 -13.04 -15.74 -4.57
N ARG A 152 -12.73 -14.93 -5.59
CA ARG A 152 -12.97 -15.29 -6.99
C ARG A 152 -12.33 -16.62 -7.38
N ASP A 153 -12.91 -17.27 -8.38
CA ASP A 153 -12.44 -18.55 -8.90
C ASP A 153 -10.97 -18.45 -9.36
N GLY A 154 -10.20 -19.50 -9.09
CA GLY A 154 -8.78 -19.59 -9.42
C GLY A 154 -7.90 -19.65 -8.19
N ARG A 155 -6.70 -19.05 -8.26
CA ARG A 155 -5.67 -19.16 -7.21
C ARG A 155 -6.09 -18.63 -5.84
N PHE A 156 -7.03 -17.68 -5.81
CA PHE A 156 -7.53 -17.05 -4.58
C PHE A 156 -8.53 -17.91 -3.80
N SER A 157 -9.04 -18.99 -4.40
CA SER A 157 -10.09 -19.84 -3.85
C SER A 157 -9.73 -21.34 -3.84
N GLN A 158 -8.43 -21.67 -3.93
CA GLN A 158 -7.95 -23.05 -3.84
C GLN A 158 -8.02 -23.61 -2.40
N GLY A 159 -8.20 -24.92 -2.28
CA GLY A 159 -8.25 -25.61 -1.00
C GLY A 159 -9.62 -25.53 -0.30
N SER A 160 -9.63 -25.79 1.02
CA SER A 160 -10.85 -25.62 1.83
C SER A 160 -11.18 -24.14 1.99
N LYS A 161 -12.45 -23.80 2.22
CA LYS A 161 -12.91 -22.41 2.37
C LYS A 161 -12.15 -21.60 3.44
N GLN A 162 -11.61 -22.27 4.45
CA GLN A 162 -10.81 -21.66 5.51
C GLN A 162 -9.36 -21.36 5.10
N ALA A 163 -8.88 -22.03 4.05
CA ALA A 163 -7.51 -21.92 3.53
C ALA A 163 -7.41 -21.09 2.23
N GLN A 164 -8.54 -20.62 1.70
CA GLN A 164 -8.58 -19.76 0.52
C GLN A 164 -7.90 -18.43 0.84
N THR A 165 -6.87 -18.03 0.09
CA THR A 165 -6.14 -16.79 0.39
C THR A 165 -6.95 -15.53 0.15
N GLY A 166 -7.94 -15.59 -0.75
CA GLY A 166 -8.74 -14.44 -1.16
C GLY A 166 -7.96 -13.49 -2.09
N TYR A 167 -8.70 -12.66 -2.81
CA TYR A 167 -8.18 -11.65 -3.73
C TYR A 167 -8.21 -10.28 -3.06
N TRP A 168 -7.07 -9.60 -3.02
CA TRP A 168 -6.85 -8.40 -2.21
C TRP A 168 -6.56 -7.15 -3.05
N GLY A 169 -6.49 -6.00 -2.36
CA GLY A 169 -6.12 -4.73 -2.97
C GLY A 169 -4.74 -4.76 -3.63
N THR A 170 -3.76 -5.44 -3.03
CA THR A 170 -2.44 -5.62 -3.66
C THR A 170 -2.56 -6.44 -4.95
N ASP A 171 -3.33 -7.52 -4.92
CA ASP A 171 -3.55 -8.36 -6.11
C ASP A 171 -4.16 -7.54 -7.26
N ALA A 172 -5.11 -6.68 -6.97
CA ALA A 172 -5.70 -5.80 -7.97
C ALA A 172 -4.70 -4.85 -8.63
N ILE A 173 -3.72 -4.33 -7.87
CA ILE A 173 -2.68 -3.46 -8.44
C ILE A 173 -1.78 -4.27 -9.38
N PHE A 174 -1.26 -5.39 -8.90
CA PHE A 174 -0.14 -6.07 -9.55
C PHE A 174 -0.56 -7.08 -10.63
N TYR A 175 -1.76 -7.66 -10.56
CA TYR A 175 -2.24 -8.62 -11.56
C TYR A 175 -3.17 -7.99 -12.59
N ASP A 176 -4.07 -7.11 -12.18
CA ASP A 176 -5.18 -6.66 -13.04
C ASP A 176 -4.97 -5.26 -13.62
N ASN A 177 -4.17 -4.41 -12.95
CA ASN A 177 -4.01 -3.00 -13.31
C ASN A 177 -2.60 -2.65 -13.82
N GLY A 178 -1.80 -3.65 -14.22
CA GLY A 178 -0.45 -3.42 -14.77
C GLY A 178 0.43 -2.61 -13.82
N ASN A 179 0.41 -2.96 -12.54
CA ASN A 179 1.11 -2.31 -11.44
C ASN A 179 0.62 -0.89 -11.10
N LYS A 180 -0.54 -0.47 -11.61
CA LYS A 180 -1.07 0.87 -11.39
C LYS A 180 -2.15 0.91 -10.32
N GLN A 181 -2.06 1.92 -9.46
CA GLN A 181 -3.10 2.29 -8.51
C GLN A 181 -3.50 3.74 -8.77
N SER A 182 -4.77 3.96 -9.14
CA SER A 182 -5.31 5.32 -9.28
C SER A 182 -6.22 5.69 -8.12
N VAL A 183 -6.03 6.89 -7.58
CA VAL A 183 -6.82 7.46 -6.48
C VAL A 183 -7.32 8.84 -6.87
N THR A 184 -8.59 9.11 -6.63
CA THR A 184 -9.17 10.44 -6.88
C THR A 184 -8.85 11.38 -5.71
N ILE A 185 -8.31 12.55 -6.02
CA ILE A 185 -8.19 13.63 -5.03
C ILE A 185 -9.61 14.15 -4.71
N PRO A 186 -10.06 14.19 -3.45
CA PRO A 186 -11.39 14.70 -3.10
C PRO A 186 -11.65 16.11 -3.62
N LYS A 187 -12.90 16.42 -4.02
CA LYS A 187 -13.31 17.80 -4.35
C LYS A 187 -13.65 18.61 -3.10
N GLU A 188 -14.11 17.90 -2.07
CA GLU A 188 -14.65 18.42 -0.83
C GLU A 188 -13.55 18.65 0.23
N ILE A 189 -12.34 19.02 -0.21
CA ILE A 189 -11.25 19.48 0.64
C ILE A 189 -10.75 20.84 0.13
N PRO A 190 -10.22 21.71 1.01
CA PRO A 190 -9.64 22.98 0.59
C PRO A 190 -8.51 22.83 -0.43
N SER A 191 -8.32 23.85 -1.27
CA SER A 191 -7.09 23.96 -2.05
C SER A 191 -5.90 24.20 -1.13
N GLY A 192 -4.73 23.67 -1.47
CA GLY A 192 -3.54 23.86 -0.64
C GLY A 192 -2.46 22.81 -0.84
N ASN A 193 -1.42 22.90 -0.02
CA ASN A 193 -0.28 21.99 -0.04
C ASN A 193 -0.55 20.80 0.90
N TYR A 194 -0.39 19.59 0.38
CA TYR A 194 -0.62 18.34 1.10
C TYR A 194 0.53 17.36 0.87
N VAL A 195 0.81 16.58 1.92
CA VAL A 195 1.55 15.33 1.77
C VAL A 195 0.55 14.25 1.38
N LEU A 196 0.75 13.67 0.21
CA LEU A 196 0.04 12.49 -0.28
C LEU A 196 0.86 11.25 0.07
N ARG A 197 0.33 10.42 0.96
CA ARG A 197 0.96 9.16 1.40
C ARG A 197 0.18 8.00 0.82
N THR A 198 0.82 7.12 0.06
CA THR A 198 0.24 5.85 -0.40
C THR A 198 1.03 4.68 0.16
N GLU A 199 0.41 3.52 0.25
CA GLU A 199 1.08 2.30 0.68
C GLU A 199 0.44 1.05 0.07
N VAL A 200 1.28 0.02 -0.03
CA VAL A 200 0.84 -1.37 -0.06
C VAL A 200 1.36 -2.08 1.19
N VAL A 201 0.61 -3.06 1.67
CA VAL A 201 0.96 -3.84 2.85
C VAL A 201 0.74 -5.31 2.55
N SER A 202 1.68 -6.15 2.98
CA SER A 202 1.65 -7.59 2.77
C SER A 202 1.54 -8.33 4.10
N ILE A 203 0.63 -9.30 4.15
CA ILE A 203 0.37 -10.17 5.31
C ILE A 203 0.75 -11.63 5.04
N HIS A 204 1.53 -11.90 3.98
CA HIS A 204 1.88 -13.26 3.54
C HIS A 204 2.47 -14.17 4.65
N ASN A 205 3.25 -13.60 5.58
CA ASN A 205 4.03 -14.37 6.54
C ASN A 205 3.23 -15.13 7.60
N ASN A 206 1.91 -14.90 7.75
CA ASN A 206 0.99 -15.53 8.74
C ASN A 206 1.49 -15.76 10.17
N GLY A 207 2.62 -15.14 10.52
CA GLY A 207 3.24 -15.19 11.82
C GLY A 207 2.95 -13.93 12.61
N ASP A 208 3.87 -13.62 13.52
CA ASP A 208 3.80 -12.47 14.40
C ASP A 208 3.58 -11.15 13.62
N VAL A 209 2.80 -10.23 14.20
CA VAL A 209 2.56 -8.90 13.62
C VAL A 209 3.86 -8.18 13.30
N SER A 210 4.92 -8.43 14.06
CA SER A 210 6.27 -7.91 13.80
C SER A 210 6.82 -8.24 12.42
N GLN A 211 6.33 -9.29 11.75
CA GLN A 211 6.77 -9.73 10.42
C GLN A 211 5.86 -9.24 9.28
N ARG A 212 4.82 -8.46 9.58
CA ARG A 212 4.01 -7.80 8.53
C ARG A 212 4.83 -6.71 7.88
N GLN A 213 4.67 -6.55 6.57
CA GLN A 213 5.56 -5.73 5.75
C GLN A 213 4.80 -4.58 5.09
N PHE A 214 5.30 -3.36 5.26
CA PHE A 214 4.66 -2.12 4.81
C PHE A 214 5.59 -1.34 3.90
N TRP A 215 5.06 -0.80 2.80
CA TRP A 215 5.81 0.04 1.85
C TRP A 215 5.14 1.42 1.68
N PRO A 216 5.19 2.29 2.70
CA PRO A 216 4.69 3.65 2.58
C PRO A 216 5.56 4.49 1.65
N GLN A 217 4.93 5.30 0.80
CA GLN A 217 5.56 6.24 -0.13
C GLN A 217 4.85 7.59 -0.01
N ALA A 218 5.60 8.69 0.04
CA ALA A 218 5.04 10.03 0.24
C ALA A 218 5.44 11.00 -0.89
N PHE A 219 4.52 11.91 -1.22
CA PHE A 219 4.66 12.88 -2.30
C PHE A 219 4.14 14.24 -1.85
N ASN A 220 4.81 15.31 -2.26
CA ASN A 220 4.33 16.68 -2.07
C ASN A 220 3.42 17.11 -3.23
N ILE A 221 2.16 17.38 -2.93
CA ILE A 221 1.19 17.84 -3.92
C ILE A 221 0.58 19.18 -3.52
N LYS A 222 0.16 19.95 -4.51
CA LYS A 222 -0.71 21.12 -4.36
C LYS A 222 -2.07 20.78 -4.96
N VAL A 223 -3.06 20.61 -4.09
CA VAL A 223 -4.46 20.48 -4.49
C VAL A 223 -4.95 21.82 -5.01
N THR A 224 -5.51 21.83 -6.22
CA THR A 224 -6.09 23.01 -6.86
C THR A 224 -7.57 22.78 -7.16
N GLY A 225 -8.39 23.83 -7.09
CA GLY A 225 -9.83 23.72 -7.38
C GLY A 225 -10.63 22.93 -6.34
N GLY A 226 -10.13 22.85 -5.11
CA GLY A 226 -10.86 22.30 -3.97
C GLY A 226 -11.92 23.27 -3.43
N ASP A 227 -12.69 22.81 -2.43
CA ASP A 227 -13.67 23.62 -1.72
C ASP A 227 -13.03 24.28 -0.49
N ASP A 228 -12.63 25.55 -0.63
CA ASP A 228 -12.01 26.32 0.45
C ASP A 228 -12.95 26.62 1.64
N SER A 229 -14.25 26.34 1.50
CA SER A 229 -15.23 26.41 2.60
C SER A 229 -15.40 25.09 3.35
N ALA A 230 -14.87 23.99 2.81
CA ALA A 230 -15.00 22.67 3.41
C ALA A 230 -14.17 22.54 4.69
N GLN A 231 -14.71 21.80 5.66
CA GLN A 231 -13.96 21.41 6.84
C GLN A 231 -12.99 20.27 6.49
N MET A 232 -11.76 20.38 6.98
CA MET A 232 -10.78 19.31 6.82
C MET A 232 -11.24 18.04 7.56
N PRO A 233 -11.19 16.85 6.94
CA PRO A 233 -11.42 15.61 7.66
C PRO A 233 -10.44 15.45 8.83
N PRO A 234 -10.87 14.86 9.96
CA PRO A 234 -9.97 14.59 11.07
C PRO A 234 -8.89 13.60 10.67
N GLY A 235 -7.62 13.94 10.93
CA GLY A 235 -6.47 13.09 10.67
C GLY A 235 -5.92 12.39 11.92
N LYS A 236 -4.97 11.48 11.69
CA LYS A 236 -4.19 10.78 12.73
C LYS A 236 -2.70 10.93 12.48
N LYS A 237 -1.88 10.92 13.53
CA LYS A 237 -0.43 10.88 13.37
C LYS A 237 -0.03 9.63 12.62
N GLY A 238 1.02 9.72 11.80
CA GLY A 238 1.49 8.56 11.03
C GLY A 238 1.84 7.35 11.91
N THR A 239 2.37 7.58 13.10
CA THR A 239 2.69 6.55 14.13
C THR A 239 1.45 5.98 14.85
N GLU A 240 0.27 6.51 14.56
CA GLU A 240 -1.03 6.08 15.10
C GLU A 240 -1.93 5.50 14.00
N LEU A 241 -1.41 5.31 12.78
CA LEU A 241 -2.17 4.70 11.68
C LEU A 241 -2.37 3.20 11.88
N TYR A 242 -1.49 2.52 12.62
CA TYR A 242 -1.57 1.07 12.81
C TYR A 242 -1.37 0.72 14.27
N HIS A 243 -2.16 -0.23 14.74
CA HIS A 243 -2.04 -0.84 16.05
C HIS A 243 -1.89 -2.34 15.88
N THR A 244 -1.03 -2.97 16.68
CA THR A 244 -0.81 -4.42 16.59
C THR A 244 -2.09 -5.24 16.78
N THR A 245 -3.12 -4.67 17.42
CA THR A 245 -4.45 -5.29 17.60
C THR A 245 -5.39 -5.10 16.41
N ASP A 246 -4.98 -4.43 15.33
CA ASP A 246 -5.82 -4.25 14.15
C ASP A 246 -6.19 -5.61 13.54
N PRO A 247 -7.47 -5.88 13.24
CA PRO A 247 -7.91 -7.21 12.81
C PRO A 247 -7.17 -7.75 11.58
N LEU A 248 -6.79 -6.89 10.63
CA LEU A 248 -6.04 -7.29 9.44
C LEU A 248 -4.57 -7.60 9.72
N LEU A 249 -3.96 -7.03 10.77
CA LEU A 249 -2.61 -7.41 11.19
C LEU A 249 -2.60 -8.77 11.88
N GLN A 250 -3.70 -9.10 12.56
CA GLN A 250 -3.93 -10.39 13.20
C GLN A 250 -4.50 -11.45 12.23
N TRP A 251 -4.73 -11.10 10.97
CA TRP A 251 -5.35 -12.01 10.00
C TRP A 251 -4.42 -13.17 9.64
N ASN A 252 -4.97 -14.38 9.66
CA ASN A 252 -4.31 -15.58 9.16
C ASN A 252 -4.83 -15.91 7.76
N LEU A 253 -4.02 -15.57 6.77
CA LEU A 253 -4.30 -15.72 5.35
C LEU A 253 -4.58 -17.17 4.92
N TYR A 254 -4.02 -18.16 5.62
CA TYR A 254 -4.14 -19.59 5.26
C TYR A 254 -5.07 -20.35 6.22
N TRP A 255 -5.62 -19.68 7.23
CA TRP A 255 -6.56 -20.30 8.17
C TRP A 255 -7.44 -19.25 8.87
N HIS A 256 -8.61 -18.98 8.28
CA HIS A 256 -9.59 -18.01 8.80
C HIS A 256 -11.04 -18.51 8.66
N ASP A 257 -11.98 -17.73 9.20
CA ASP A 257 -13.41 -18.02 9.08
C ASP A 257 -13.83 -18.09 7.61
N ALA A 258 -14.40 -19.22 7.20
CA ALA A 258 -14.77 -19.48 5.80
C ALA A 258 -15.64 -18.36 5.21
N GLY A 259 -15.20 -17.78 4.08
CA GLY A 259 -15.94 -16.76 3.34
C GLY A 259 -15.97 -15.37 3.97
N LYS A 260 -15.18 -15.11 5.01
CA LYS A 260 -15.13 -13.81 5.68
C LYS A 260 -14.32 -12.79 4.87
N THR A 261 -15.00 -11.74 4.38
CA THR A 261 -14.34 -10.59 3.74
C THR A 261 -14.05 -9.47 4.73
N ILE A 262 -12.95 -8.75 4.55
CA ILE A 262 -12.65 -7.52 5.30
C ILE A 262 -12.52 -6.36 4.32
N LYS A 263 -13.45 -5.40 4.40
CA LYS A 263 -13.54 -4.28 3.46
C LYS A 263 -12.66 -3.10 3.85
N ALA A 264 -12.54 -2.81 5.14
CA ALA A 264 -11.79 -1.67 5.65
C ALA A 264 -10.33 -2.05 5.90
N ALA A 265 -9.40 -1.25 5.39
CA ALA A 265 -7.99 -1.34 5.76
C ALA A 265 -7.79 -0.79 7.18
N PRO A 266 -6.72 -1.18 7.90
CA PRO A 266 -6.37 -0.58 9.18
C PRO A 266 -6.18 0.93 9.11
N GLY A 267 -6.13 1.57 10.29
CA GLY A 267 -6.00 3.02 10.44
C GLY A 267 -7.32 3.78 10.43
N PRO A 268 -7.29 5.11 10.25
CA PRO A 268 -8.49 5.93 10.34
C PRO A 268 -9.53 5.48 9.33
N GLN A 269 -10.80 5.69 9.66
CA GLN A 269 -11.89 5.44 8.72
C GLN A 269 -11.68 6.21 7.43
N LEU A 270 -12.13 5.64 6.32
CA LEU A 270 -12.19 6.33 5.05
C LEU A 270 -12.96 7.66 5.24
N ALA A 271 -12.34 8.77 4.87
CA ALA A 271 -12.94 10.08 5.05
C ALA A 271 -14.22 10.17 4.20
N SER A 272 -15.23 10.90 4.70
CA SER A 272 -16.51 11.09 3.98
C SER A 272 -16.35 11.80 2.64
N VAL A 273 -15.25 12.55 2.47
CA VAL A 273 -14.86 13.24 1.23
C VAL A 273 -14.21 12.32 0.21
N ALA A 274 -13.84 11.09 0.59
CA ALA A 274 -13.28 10.14 -0.34
C ALA A 274 -14.34 9.78 -1.40
N SER A 275 -13.95 9.86 -2.68
CA SER A 275 -14.80 9.38 -3.75
C SER A 275 -14.97 7.87 -3.61
N VAL A 276 -16.13 7.43 -3.11
CA VAL A 276 -16.52 6.02 -3.19
C VAL A 276 -16.83 5.76 -4.65
N THR A 277 -15.88 5.20 -5.39
CA THR A 277 -16.19 4.65 -6.71
C THR A 277 -17.29 3.62 -6.48
N ARG A 278 -18.54 3.97 -6.82
CA ARG A 278 -19.64 3.01 -6.87
C ARG A 278 -19.25 2.01 -7.96
N ARG A 279 -18.58 0.92 -7.60
CA ARG A 279 -18.33 -0.21 -8.51
C ARG A 279 -19.70 -0.67 -8.98
N HIS A 280 -20.02 -0.41 -10.24
CA HIS A 280 -21.28 -0.86 -10.80
C HIS A 280 -21.16 -2.38 -11.06
N PRO A 281 -22.16 -3.19 -10.71
CA PRO A 281 -22.14 -4.64 -10.94
C PRO A 281 -21.93 -5.10 -12.39
N ARG A 282 -21.89 -4.17 -13.36
CA ARG A 282 -21.69 -4.45 -14.79
C ARG A 282 -20.22 -4.55 -15.20
N ASP A 283 -19.29 -4.22 -14.32
CA ASP A 283 -17.85 -4.31 -14.61
C ASP A 283 -17.31 -5.76 -14.51
N PHE A 284 -18.18 -6.76 -14.25
CA PHE A 284 -17.84 -8.19 -14.15
C PHE A 284 -18.42 -9.06 -15.28
N SER A 285 -18.94 -8.45 -16.35
CA SER A 285 -19.46 -9.20 -17.48
C SER A 285 -18.86 -8.72 -18.79
N SER A 286 -17.70 -9.28 -19.11
CA SER A 286 -17.20 -9.46 -20.48
C SER A 286 -16.19 -10.60 -20.47
#